data_AF-A0A800KJK5-F1
#
_entry.id   AF-A0A800KJK5-F1
#
_cell.length_a   1.000
_cell.length_b   1.000
_cell.length_c   1.000
_cell.angle_alpha   90.00
_cell.angle_beta   90.00
_cell.angle_gamma   90.00
#
_symmetry.space_group_name_H-M   'P 1'
#
loop_
_entity.id
_entity.type
_entity.pdbx_description
1 polymer ?
#
loop_
_entity_poly.entity_id
_entity_poly.type
_entity_poly.pdbx_seq_one_letter_code
_entity_poly.pdbx_strand_id
1 'polypeptide(L)'
;MRKVADSILEDILQGNSVRDPRILCREQLQGLRQADLESYQKALAYYDQKLLPAITEDTENCLVYWQDYSCFIASLHSPGVPVEIDIHGIQHDCHNPTPTDRMVLHMPDVTSQRTIPITLPLQLSRAQSATYDLLVTGSHQLHRREEAKHD
;
A
#
# COMPACT_ATOMS: atom_id res chain seq x y z
N MET A 1 -18.87 12.54 -9.93
CA MET A 1 -18.02 12.31 -8.73
C MET A 1 -16.72 11.63 -9.10
N ARG A 2 -16.72 10.39 -9.63
CA ARG A 2 -15.48 9.68 -9.99
C ARG A 2 -14.45 10.50 -10.80
N LYS A 3 -14.85 11.10 -11.93
CA LYS A 3 -13.95 11.95 -12.74
C LYS A 3 -13.35 13.14 -11.96
N VAL A 4 -14.11 13.68 -11.01
CA VAL A 4 -13.65 14.80 -10.17
C VAL A 4 -12.63 14.28 -9.16
N ALA A 5 -12.92 13.17 -8.48
CA ALA A 5 -11.97 12.52 -7.56
C ALA A 5 -10.68 12.06 -8.26
N ASP A 6 -10.78 11.55 -9.50
CA ASP A 6 -9.62 11.18 -10.33
C ASP A 6 -8.76 12.41 -10.64
N SER A 7 -9.37 13.54 -11.03
CA SER A 7 -8.65 14.80 -11.28
C SER A 7 -7.98 15.33 -10.01
N ILE A 8 -8.66 15.29 -8.86
CA ILE A 8 -8.10 15.70 -7.57
C ILE A 8 -6.87 14.86 -7.24
N LEU A 9 -6.96 13.53 -7.38
CA LEU A 9 -5.81 12.66 -7.13
C LEU A 9 -4.65 12.98 -8.08
N GLU A 10 -4.92 13.19 -9.36
CA GLU A 10 -3.91 13.52 -10.36
C GLU A 10 -3.17 14.82 -10.01
N ASP A 11 -3.88 15.84 -9.58
CA ASP A 11 -3.29 17.11 -9.12
C ASP A 11 -2.44 16.91 -7.86
N ILE A 12 -2.93 16.16 -6.88
CA ILE A 12 -2.20 15.85 -5.64
C ILE A 12 -0.91 15.07 -5.94
N LEU A 13 -0.94 14.10 -6.86
CA LEU A 13 0.22 13.29 -7.22
C LEU A 13 1.35 14.10 -7.90
N GLN A 14 1.04 15.23 -8.57
CA GLN A 14 2.08 16.08 -9.18
C GLN A 14 3.01 16.73 -8.14
N GLY A 15 2.51 16.95 -6.92
CA GLY A 15 3.28 17.56 -5.83
C GLY A 15 3.86 16.58 -4.80
N ASN A 16 3.55 15.28 -4.90
CA ASN A 16 3.85 14.31 -3.86
C ASN A 16 4.70 13.15 -4.39
N SER A 17 5.69 12.72 -3.61
CA SER A 17 6.55 11.58 -3.94
C SER A 17 5.93 10.24 -3.54
N VAL A 18 4.65 10.05 -3.87
CA VAL A 18 3.89 8.82 -3.59
C VAL A 18 3.51 8.14 -4.90
N ARG A 19 3.53 6.81 -4.92
CA ARG A 19 3.04 6.03 -6.05
C ARG A 19 1.52 6.10 -6.12
N ASP A 20 0.96 6.13 -7.34
CA ASP A 20 -0.49 6.17 -7.54
C ASP A 20 -1.20 5.00 -6.80
N PRO A 21 -2.03 5.30 -5.78
CA PRO A 21 -2.68 4.27 -4.96
C PRO A 21 -3.66 3.40 -5.77
N ARG A 22 -4.21 3.92 -6.89
CA ARG A 22 -5.14 3.18 -7.75
C ARG A 22 -4.53 1.90 -8.31
N ILE A 23 -3.21 1.87 -8.50
CA ILE A 23 -2.49 0.70 -9.01
C ILE A 23 -2.57 -0.43 -7.99
N LEU A 24 -2.20 -0.15 -6.74
CA LEU A 24 -2.21 -1.14 -5.65
C LEU A 24 -3.63 -1.63 -5.34
N CYS A 25 -4.60 -0.72 -5.25
CA CYS A 25 -5.99 -1.11 -5.02
C CYS A 25 -6.51 -2.04 -6.13
N ARG A 26 -6.17 -1.78 -7.40
CA ARG A 26 -6.64 -2.59 -8.53
C ARG A 26 -6.11 -4.02 -8.47
N GLU A 27 -4.85 -4.20 -8.13
CA GLU A 27 -4.23 -5.51 -7.96
C GLU A 27 -4.91 -6.29 -6.83
N GLN A 28 -5.14 -5.65 -5.68
CA GLN A 28 -5.82 -6.27 -4.55
C GLN A 28 -7.28 -6.62 -4.85
N LEU A 29 -8.01 -5.71 -5.53
CA LEU A 29 -9.39 -5.93 -5.97
C LEU A 29 -9.49 -7.09 -6.96
N GLN A 30 -8.50 -7.26 -7.85
CA GLN A 30 -8.45 -8.42 -8.74
C GLN A 30 -8.30 -9.72 -7.95
N GLY A 31 -7.46 -9.74 -6.91
CA GLY A 31 -7.34 -10.87 -6.00
C GLY A 31 -8.65 -11.22 -5.31
N LEU A 32 -9.34 -10.22 -4.73
CA LEU A 32 -10.66 -10.44 -4.11
C LEU A 32 -11.68 -10.98 -5.10
N ARG A 33 -11.76 -10.41 -6.30
CA ARG A 33 -12.73 -10.85 -7.32
C ARG A 33 -12.58 -12.34 -7.67
N GLN A 34 -11.36 -12.87 -7.60
CA GLN A 34 -11.07 -14.28 -7.89
C GLN A 34 -11.33 -15.20 -6.69
N ALA A 35 -11.08 -14.73 -5.47
CA ALA A 35 -11.14 -15.54 -4.26
C ALA A 35 -12.50 -15.45 -3.52
N ASP A 36 -13.07 -14.25 -3.41
CA ASP A 36 -14.28 -13.94 -2.65
C ASP A 36 -15.05 -12.76 -3.27
N LEU A 37 -16.13 -13.08 -3.98
CA LEU A 37 -16.98 -12.10 -4.63
C LEU A 37 -17.73 -11.19 -3.65
N GLU A 38 -18.07 -11.67 -2.45
CA GLU A 38 -18.78 -10.87 -1.45
C GLU A 38 -17.85 -9.77 -0.91
N SER A 39 -16.62 -10.13 -0.56
CA SER A 39 -15.60 -9.16 -0.14
C SER A 39 -15.27 -8.16 -1.25
N TYR A 40 -15.18 -8.61 -2.51
CA TYR A 40 -15.03 -7.70 -3.64
C TYR A 40 -16.18 -6.69 -3.74
N GLN A 41 -17.43 -7.10 -3.56
CA GLN A 41 -18.59 -6.20 -3.56
C GLN A 41 -18.55 -5.19 -2.40
N LYS A 42 -18.11 -5.61 -1.20
CA LYS A 42 -17.89 -4.69 -0.06
C LYS A 42 -16.85 -3.62 -0.40
N ALA A 43 -15.76 -4.01 -1.05
CA ALA A 43 -14.73 -3.07 -1.49
C ALA A 43 -15.24 -2.07 -2.53
N LEU A 44 -16.12 -2.48 -3.46
CA LEU A 44 -16.77 -1.56 -4.40
C LEU A 44 -17.76 -0.61 -3.70
N ALA A 45 -18.54 -1.12 -2.75
CA ALA A 45 -19.46 -0.29 -1.99
C ALA A 45 -18.71 0.79 -1.19
N TYR A 46 -17.60 0.44 -0.53
CA TYR A 46 -16.76 1.42 0.16
C TYR A 46 -16.24 2.49 -0.81
N TYR A 47 -15.75 2.07 -1.99
CA TYR A 47 -15.24 2.98 -3.01
C TYR A 47 -16.29 4.04 -3.39
N ASP A 48 -17.50 3.60 -3.75
CA ASP A 48 -18.55 4.50 -4.23
C ASP A 48 -19.19 5.33 -3.12
N GLN A 49 -19.37 4.75 -1.93
CA GLN A 49 -20.16 5.37 -0.85
C GLN A 49 -19.32 6.14 0.16
N LYS A 50 -18.02 5.87 0.26
CA LYS A 50 -17.15 6.50 1.26
C LYS A 50 -15.94 7.17 0.65
N LEU A 51 -15.17 6.49 -0.21
CA LEU A 51 -13.94 7.07 -0.77
C LEU A 51 -14.25 8.25 -1.70
N LEU A 52 -15.10 8.05 -2.70
CA LEU A 52 -15.39 9.09 -3.70
C LEU A 52 -15.98 10.36 -3.07
N PRO A 53 -16.99 10.29 -2.17
CA PRO A 53 -17.49 11.48 -1.47
C PRO A 53 -16.41 12.18 -0.65
N ALA A 54 -15.66 11.42 0.17
CA ALA A 54 -14.64 11.99 1.05
C ALA A 54 -13.57 12.78 0.28
N ILE A 55 -13.06 12.25 -0.83
CA ILE A 55 -12.08 12.97 -1.68
C ILE A 55 -12.68 14.26 -2.24
N THR A 56 -13.96 14.27 -2.63
CA THR A 56 -14.58 15.46 -3.22
C THR A 56 -14.99 16.51 -2.19
N GLU A 57 -15.21 16.11 -0.94
CA GLU A 57 -15.58 17.00 0.17
C GLU A 57 -14.35 17.60 0.87
N ASP A 58 -13.26 16.82 0.97
CA ASP A 58 -12.00 17.21 1.59
C ASP A 58 -10.82 16.77 0.71
N THR A 59 -10.41 17.68 -0.18
CA THR A 59 -9.35 17.41 -1.14
C THR A 59 -7.97 17.34 -0.52
N GLU A 60 -7.75 18.00 0.63
CA GLU A 60 -6.45 18.06 1.30
C GLU A 60 -6.06 16.68 1.87
N ASN A 61 -7.05 15.91 2.33
CA ASN A 61 -6.86 14.57 2.86
C ASN A 61 -7.00 13.45 1.81
N CYS A 62 -6.91 13.77 0.52
CA CYS A 62 -7.09 12.80 -0.58
C CYS A 62 -6.25 11.51 -0.40
N LEU A 63 -4.95 11.64 -0.10
CA LEU A 63 -4.07 10.47 0.08
C LEU A 63 -4.41 9.66 1.34
N VAL A 64 -4.88 10.32 2.40
CA VAL A 64 -5.33 9.64 3.62
C VAL A 64 -6.53 8.76 3.32
N TYR A 65 -7.51 9.26 2.58
CA TYR A 65 -8.69 8.45 2.21
C TYR A 65 -8.33 7.26 1.31
N TRP A 66 -7.38 7.43 0.40
CA TRP A 66 -6.86 6.33 -0.40
C TRP A 66 -6.12 5.28 0.43
N GLN A 67 -5.34 5.71 1.44
CA GLN A 67 -4.69 4.83 2.38
C GLN A 67 -5.73 4.05 3.21
N ASP A 68 -6.74 4.73 3.76
CA ASP A 68 -7.82 4.09 4.51
C ASP A 68 -8.58 3.05 3.67
N TYR A 69 -8.85 3.37 2.41
CA TYR A 69 -9.49 2.43 1.48
C TYR A 69 -8.60 1.22 1.20
N SER A 70 -7.29 1.44 1.01
CA SER A 70 -6.33 0.36 0.78
C SER A 70 -6.20 -0.55 2.01
N CYS A 71 -6.15 0.01 3.21
CA CYS A 71 -6.20 -0.74 4.47
C CYS A 71 -7.49 -1.57 4.58
N PHE A 72 -8.63 -0.98 4.21
CA PHE A 72 -9.90 -1.70 4.18
C PHE A 72 -9.87 -2.89 3.22
N ILE A 73 -9.40 -2.71 1.98
CA ILE A 73 -9.27 -3.83 1.02
C ILE A 73 -8.35 -4.92 1.58
N ALA A 74 -7.18 -4.57 2.12
CA ALA A 74 -6.24 -5.54 2.67
C ALA A 74 -6.84 -6.33 3.84
N SER A 75 -7.63 -5.68 4.70
CA SER A 75 -8.32 -6.34 5.82
C SER A 75 -9.35 -7.38 5.35
N LEU A 76 -9.89 -7.24 4.14
CA LEU A 76 -10.81 -8.22 3.53
C LEU A 76 -10.07 -9.45 3.00
N HIS A 77 -8.78 -9.34 2.68
CA HIS A 77 -7.95 -10.50 2.32
C HIS A 77 -7.57 -11.32 3.55
N SER A 78 -7.15 -10.66 4.62
CA SER A 78 -6.80 -11.30 5.88
C SER A 78 -6.82 -10.32 7.06
N PRO A 79 -7.23 -10.78 8.26
CA PRO A 79 -6.92 -10.08 9.51
C PRO A 79 -5.44 -9.76 9.64
N GLY A 80 -5.14 -8.61 10.22
CA GLY A 80 -3.78 -8.07 10.35
C GLY A 80 -3.78 -6.60 10.69
N VAL A 81 -2.58 -6.01 10.72
CA VAL A 81 -2.37 -4.60 11.08
C VAL A 81 -1.50 -3.88 10.05
N PRO A 82 -1.80 -2.61 9.73
CA PRO A 82 -0.91 -1.80 8.93
C PRO A 82 0.30 -1.33 9.74
N VAL A 83 1.47 -1.34 9.11
CA VAL A 83 2.73 -0.82 9.67
C VAL A 83 3.42 0.10 8.66
N GLU A 84 4.15 1.09 9.15
CA GLU A 84 4.97 1.98 8.35
C GLU A 84 6.42 1.51 8.34
N ILE A 85 7.08 1.59 7.19
CA ILE A 85 8.51 1.33 7.03
C ILE A 85 9.19 2.59 6.53
N ASP A 86 10.10 3.13 7.32
CA ASP A 86 10.87 4.32 6.96
C ASP A 86 12.00 4.07 5.96
N ILE A 87 12.65 5.15 5.53
CA ILE A 87 13.77 5.10 4.57
C ILE A 87 14.99 4.32 5.07
N HIS A 88 15.06 4.02 6.37
CA HIS A 88 16.10 3.20 6.99
C HIS A 88 15.66 1.74 7.19
N GLY A 89 14.42 1.41 6.83
CA GLY A 89 13.84 0.08 7.00
C GLY A 89 13.33 -0.17 8.42
N ILE A 90 13.20 0.86 9.25
CA ILE A 90 12.67 0.73 10.61
C ILE A 90 11.15 0.74 10.54
N GLN A 91 10.55 -0.21 11.26
CA GLN A 91 9.11 -0.31 11.39
C GLN A 91 8.59 0.68 12.44
N HIS A 92 7.48 1.33 12.12
CA HIS A 92 6.69 2.19 13.00
C HIS A 92 5.22 1.77 12.95
N ASP A 93 4.48 2.13 14.00
CA ASP A 93 3.02 2.03 13.99
C ASP A 93 2.46 2.98 12.93
N CYS A 94 1.48 2.50 12.15
CA CYS A 94 0.88 3.28 11.08
C CYS A 94 -0.05 4.39 11.62
N HIS A 95 0.19 5.63 11.21
CA HIS A 95 -0.58 6.80 11.61
C HIS A 95 -0.90 7.71 10.43
N ASN A 96 -2.13 8.23 10.39
CA ASN A 96 -2.51 9.23 9.40
C ASN A 96 -2.17 10.66 9.90
N PRO A 97 -1.67 11.56 9.03
CA PRO A 97 -1.20 11.28 7.68
C PRO A 97 0.19 10.63 7.69
N THR A 98 0.36 9.58 6.87
CA THR A 98 1.66 8.94 6.69
C THR A 98 2.58 9.83 5.83
N PRO A 99 3.84 10.06 6.23
CA PRO A 99 4.79 10.80 5.40
C PRO A 99 5.01 10.14 4.03
N THR A 100 5.14 10.94 2.98
CA THR A 100 5.20 10.44 1.58
C THR A 100 6.42 9.60 1.25
N ASP A 101 7.45 9.62 2.10
CA ASP A 101 8.67 8.79 1.97
C ASP A 101 8.54 7.43 2.66
N ARG A 102 7.43 7.15 3.35
CA ARG A 102 7.15 5.89 4.05
C ARG A 102 6.44 4.91 3.15
N MET A 103 6.79 3.63 3.32
CA MET A 103 6.07 2.50 2.74
C MET A 103 5.11 1.95 3.80
N VAL A 104 3.82 1.80 3.48
CA VAL A 104 2.85 1.18 4.39
C VAL A 104 2.53 -0.23 3.90
N LEU A 105 2.66 -1.21 4.79
CA LEU A 105 2.36 -2.61 4.53
C LEU A 105 1.30 -3.09 5.51
N HIS A 106 0.33 -3.85 5.02
CA HIS A 106 -0.55 -4.66 5.87
C HIS A 106 0.15 -5.96 6.20
N MET A 107 0.35 -6.21 7.49
CA MET A 107 0.96 -7.40 8.05
C MET A 107 -0.15 -8.36 8.49
N PRO A 108 -0.40 -9.47 7.76
CA PRO A 108 -1.38 -10.46 8.18
C PRO A 108 -0.99 -11.09 9.53
N ASP A 109 -1.98 -11.43 10.35
CA ASP A 109 -1.74 -12.15 11.61
C ASP A 109 -1.12 -13.53 11.37
N VAL A 110 -1.40 -14.12 10.21
CA VAL A 110 -0.87 -15.42 9.79
C VAL A 110 0.45 -15.22 9.04
N THR A 111 1.56 -15.58 9.68
CA THR A 111 2.94 -15.35 9.18
C THR A 111 3.30 -16.07 7.89
N SER A 112 2.52 -17.06 7.46
CA SER A 112 2.71 -17.74 6.18
C SER A 112 2.14 -16.96 4.99
N GLN A 113 1.31 -15.94 5.23
CA GLN A 113 0.78 -15.08 4.20
C GLN A 113 1.75 -13.94 3.87
N ARG A 114 1.75 -13.53 2.59
CA ARG A 114 2.54 -12.38 2.14
C ARG A 114 1.93 -11.09 2.66
N THR A 115 2.80 -10.11 2.90
CA THR A 115 2.33 -8.77 3.27
C THR A 115 1.72 -8.08 2.06
N ILE A 116 0.72 -7.24 2.32
CA ILE A 116 -0.03 -6.56 1.26
C ILE A 116 0.39 -5.08 1.26
N PRO A 117 0.92 -4.53 0.16
CA PRO A 117 1.30 -3.13 0.10
C PRO A 117 0.07 -2.22 0.10
N ILE A 118 0.02 -1.26 1.02
CA ILE A 118 -1.08 -0.29 1.16
C ILE A 118 -0.73 1.01 0.44
N THR A 119 0.42 1.59 0.76
CA THR A 119 0.97 2.77 0.08
C THR A 119 2.46 2.56 -0.15
N LEU A 120 2.96 3.11 -1.25
CA LEU A 120 4.39 3.06 -1.59
C LEU A 120 4.87 4.48 -1.92
N PRO A 121 6.08 4.86 -1.47
CA PRO A 121 6.73 6.05 -2.01
C PRO A 121 6.99 5.83 -3.50
N LEU A 122 7.10 6.93 -4.25
CA LEU A 122 7.36 6.88 -5.69
C LEU A 122 8.66 6.12 -5.99
N GLN A 123 9.68 6.32 -5.14
CA GLN A 123 10.93 5.59 -5.14
C GLN A 123 11.17 4.98 -3.76
N LEU A 124 11.43 3.67 -3.71
CA LEU A 124 11.83 2.99 -2.48
C LEU A 124 13.30 3.24 -2.21
N SER A 125 13.64 3.54 -0.95
CA SER A 125 15.02 3.47 -0.49
C SER A 125 15.57 2.03 -0.60
N ARG A 126 16.88 1.86 -0.48
CA ARG A 126 17.51 0.53 -0.47
C ARG A 126 16.94 -0.36 0.64
N ALA A 127 16.70 0.20 1.83
CA ALA A 127 16.17 -0.55 2.96
C ALA A 127 14.71 -0.96 2.71
N GLN A 128 13.88 -0.02 2.23
CA GLN A 128 12.49 -0.32 1.88
C GLN A 128 12.37 -1.34 0.75
N SER A 129 13.23 -1.25 -0.28
CA SER A 129 13.25 -2.23 -1.37
C SER A 129 13.57 -3.63 -0.85
N ALA A 130 14.58 -3.76 0.03
CA ALA A 130 14.90 -5.05 0.64
C ALA A 130 13.73 -5.60 1.48
N THR A 131 13.05 -4.76 2.26
CA THR A 131 11.85 -5.14 3.00
C THR A 131 10.71 -5.56 2.06
N TYR A 132 10.48 -4.82 0.98
CA TYR A 132 9.46 -5.12 -0.02
C TYR A 132 9.73 -6.46 -0.71
N ASP A 133 10.96 -6.68 -1.15
CA ASP A 133 11.37 -7.93 -1.79
C ASP A 133 11.19 -9.13 -0.84
N LEU A 134 11.57 -8.96 0.42
CA LEU A 134 11.42 -9.98 1.44
C LEU A 134 9.95 -10.32 1.73
N LEU A 135 9.13 -9.31 2.03
CA LEU A 135 7.82 -9.51 2.65
C LEU A 135 6.68 -9.56 1.63
N VAL A 136 6.79 -8.80 0.54
CA VAL A 136 5.74 -8.68 -0.48
C VAL A 136 6.01 -9.65 -1.63
N THR A 137 7.20 -9.62 -2.23
CA THR A 137 7.51 -10.49 -3.37
C THR A 137 7.98 -11.89 -2.94
N GLY A 138 8.51 -12.03 -1.73
CA GLY A 138 9.12 -13.27 -1.25
C GLY A 138 10.45 -13.61 -1.93
N SER A 139 11.11 -12.62 -2.54
CA SER A 139 12.39 -12.75 -3.22
C SER A 139 13.54 -12.57 -2.23
N HIS A 140 14.28 -13.63 -1.98
CA HIS A 140 15.55 -13.55 -1.28
C HIS A 140 16.72 -13.58 -2.28
N GLN A 141 17.13 -12.44 -2.82
CA GLN A 141 18.49 -12.33 -3.33
C GLN A 141 19.42 -12.06 -2.15
N LEU A 142 19.81 -13.13 -1.46
CA LEU A 142 21.02 -13.10 -0.65
C LEU A 142 22.17 -12.86 -1.64
N HIS A 143 22.64 -11.62 -1.74
CA HIS A 143 23.99 -11.38 -2.25
C HIS A 143 24.96 -12.09 -1.32
N ARG A 144 25.24 -13.35 -1.62
CA ARG A 144 26.38 -14.08 -1.08
C ARG A 144 27.58 -13.21 -1.39
N ARG A 145 28.14 -12.57 -0.36
CA ARG A 145 29.50 -12.03 -0.43
C ARG A 145 30.37 -13.19 -0.90
N GLU A 146 30.88 -13.10 -2.12
CA GLU A 146 31.97 -13.96 -2.56
C GLU A 146 33.13 -13.65 -1.64
N GLU A 147 33.38 -14.55 -0.69
CA GLU A 147 34.61 -14.57 0.07
C GLU A 147 35.74 -14.82 -0.93
N ALA A 148 36.46 -13.75 -1.26
CA ALA A 148 37.71 -13.84 -1.99
C ALA A 148 38.69 -14.66 -1.13
N LYS A 149 38.85 -15.93 -1.47
CA LYS A 149 40.03 -16.70 -1.10
C LYS A 149 41.23 -16.03 -1.77
N HIS A 150 42.05 -15.34 -0.99
CA HIS A 150 43.43 -15.09 -1.38
C HIS A 150 44.27 -16.24 -0.82
N ASP A 151 44.88 -16.96 -1.77
CA ASP A 151 45.99 -17.90 -1.58
C ASP A 151 47.25 -17.14 -1.14
#